data_AF-A0A2P5FM45-F1
#
_entry.id   AF-A0A2P5FM45-F1
#
_cell.length_a   1.000
_cell.length_b   1.000
_cell.length_c   1.000
_cell.angle_alpha   90.00
_cell.angle_beta   90.00
_cell.angle_gamma   90.00
#
_symmetry.space_group_name_H-M   'P 1'
#
loop_
_entity.id
_entity.type
_entity.pdbx_description
1 polymer ?
#
loop_
_entity_poly.entity_id
_entity_poly.type
_entity_poly.pdbx_seq_one_letter_code
_entity_poly.pdbx_strand_id
1 'polypeptide(L)'
;MMTIDEASCEVLKYLDQIWASLSTSDIKELQKVPFIPAANGTRLVTANLLFARLSINLSPFAFELPTMYLPFVKILKDLGLQDTLSVASAKDLLLNLQRARGYQRLNPNELRAVFEILFFICDGTDGTSSDGPHWTSEAIVPDDGCRLVHAKSCVYIDSYGSRFVKSIETSRIRFIHPDLPERLCMVLGTKKLSDVVIEELVHDDHLQTLEYIGSVPLSAIREKLLSRSFQGAVWTVVNSMASYIPALNNLALGIIQNSLEAVAEKLQFVRCLHTRFLLLPNSIDITHAATASVIPECTAESHYQRLYFVDRSKTCILVAEPPAFLSVFDVIAIVVSQVLGSPTPLPIGSIFVCPGGSETAIVDILKLRSDKNEVEASGGRNILTGKEIVPQDTLQVQFHPLRPFYAGEIVAWRSQNGEKLKYGRVPEDVRPSAGQALYRFKVETLPGETQPLLSSQVLSFRSTSMGNDTTVMLLDDGHTAHSMDHVEVPENSGRVKARSSQLHRGNELQYGRVSAAELVQAVDEMLSAVGIHMDAEKQSLLQKTVTLQEQLKDSQTALLLEQEKADLAAKEADTAKAAWVCRVCLTAEVDMTLVPCGHVLCRRCSSAVSRCPFCRLQVSRTMRIFRP
;
A
#
# COMPACT_ATOMS: atom_id res chain seq x y z
N MET A 1 -21.63 5.15 -23.07
CA MET A 1 -20.54 6.03 -22.60
C MET A 1 -19.24 5.28 -22.80
N MET A 2 -18.22 5.90 -23.39
CA MET A 2 -16.88 5.31 -23.49
C MET A 2 -16.19 5.38 -22.12
N THR A 3 -15.44 4.35 -21.76
CA THR A 3 -14.59 4.37 -20.57
C THR A 3 -13.33 5.23 -20.81
N ILE A 4 -12.67 5.68 -19.74
CA ILE A 4 -11.41 6.45 -19.84
C ILE A 4 -10.37 5.68 -20.64
N ASP A 5 -10.31 4.36 -20.43
CA ASP A 5 -9.35 3.50 -21.11
C ASP A 5 -9.68 3.31 -22.59
N GLU A 6 -10.96 3.19 -22.95
CA GLU A 6 -11.42 3.16 -24.35
C GLU A 6 -11.10 4.47 -25.07
N ALA A 7 -11.37 5.61 -24.44
CA ALA A 7 -11.06 6.92 -24.99
C ALA A 7 -9.54 7.08 -25.21
N SER A 8 -8.73 6.65 -24.25
CA SER A 8 -7.26 6.69 -24.34
C SER A 8 -6.72 5.79 -25.46
N CYS A 9 -7.33 4.61 -25.66
CA CYS A 9 -7.04 3.75 -26.79
C CYS A 9 -7.35 4.41 -28.13
N GLU A 10 -8.47 5.12 -28.28
CA GLU A 10 -8.77 5.86 -29.51
C GLU A 10 -7.77 6.99 -29.78
N VAL A 11 -7.32 7.69 -28.74
CA VAL A 11 -6.24 8.69 -28.85
C VAL A 11 -4.94 8.05 -29.34
N LEU A 12 -4.55 6.90 -28.78
CA LEU A 12 -3.35 6.19 -29.21
C LEU A 12 -3.45 5.64 -30.64
N LYS A 13 -4.63 5.17 -31.07
CA LYS A 13 -4.88 4.77 -32.47
C LYS A 13 -4.72 5.95 -33.42
N TYR A 14 -5.23 7.11 -33.04
CA TYR A 14 -5.06 8.33 -33.84
C TYR A 14 -3.58 8.72 -33.92
N LEU A 15 -2.87 8.71 -32.78
CA LEU A 15 -1.42 8.97 -32.74
C LEU A 15 -0.63 8.00 -33.61
N ASP A 16 -0.97 6.71 -33.64
CA ASP A 16 -0.33 5.71 -34.50
C ASP A 16 -0.47 6.03 -35.99
N GLN A 17 -1.63 6.54 -36.41
CA GLN A 17 -1.87 6.93 -37.80
C GLN A 17 -1.05 8.15 -38.22
N ILE A 18 -0.83 9.10 -37.32
CA ILE A 18 -0.11 10.36 -37.60
C ILE A 18 1.35 10.33 -37.15
N TRP A 19 1.83 9.25 -36.53
CA TRP A 19 3.15 9.23 -35.87
C TRP A 19 4.29 9.60 -36.84
N ALA A 20 4.22 9.10 -38.07
CA ALA A 20 5.23 9.35 -39.10
C ALA A 20 5.24 10.78 -39.65
N SER A 21 4.17 11.57 -39.44
CA SER A 21 4.06 12.96 -39.91
C SER A 21 4.36 14.00 -38.83
N LEU A 22 4.55 13.59 -37.57
CA LEU A 22 4.84 14.49 -36.47
C LEU A 22 6.30 15.01 -36.51
N SER A 23 6.47 16.29 -36.15
CA SER A 23 7.80 16.87 -36.04
C SER A 23 8.50 16.45 -34.75
N THR A 24 9.83 16.55 -34.71
CA THR A 24 10.61 16.25 -33.50
C THR A 24 10.33 17.21 -32.35
N SER A 25 9.83 18.42 -32.62
CA SER A 25 9.34 19.34 -31.59
C SER A 25 8.01 18.88 -30.99
N ASP A 26 7.08 18.39 -31.82
CA ASP A 26 5.77 17.91 -31.34
C ASP A 26 5.92 16.67 -30.45
N ILE A 27 6.83 15.77 -30.81
CA ILE A 27 7.15 14.58 -30.00
C ILE A 27 7.69 14.99 -28.63
N LYS A 28 8.56 16.01 -28.56
CA LYS A 28 9.11 16.51 -27.27
C LYS A 28 8.06 17.17 -26.39
N GLU A 29 7.09 17.87 -26.97
CA GLU A 29 5.97 18.40 -26.20
C GLU A 29 5.05 17.28 -25.73
N LEU A 30 4.76 16.29 -26.59
CA LEU A 30 3.93 15.14 -26.24
C LEU A 30 4.55 14.28 -25.12
N GLN A 31 5.89 14.17 -25.07
CA GLN A 31 6.62 13.49 -23.98
C GLN A 31 6.34 14.10 -22.59
N LYS A 32 6.00 15.39 -22.52
CA LYS A 32 5.71 16.09 -21.25
C LYS A 32 4.26 15.95 -20.81
N VAL A 33 3.36 15.53 -21.70
CA VAL A 33 1.92 15.51 -21.42
C VAL A 33 1.54 14.22 -20.68
N PRO A 34 0.90 14.31 -19.51
CA PRO A 34 0.32 13.15 -18.84
C PRO A 34 -1.05 12.84 -19.47
N PHE A 35 -1.11 11.85 -20.37
CA PHE A 35 -2.36 11.46 -21.04
C PHE A 35 -2.65 9.95 -20.99
N ILE A 36 -1.75 9.14 -20.43
CA ILE A 36 -1.95 7.69 -20.37
C ILE A 36 -2.53 7.33 -18.99
N PRO A 37 -3.70 6.67 -18.93
CA PRO A 37 -4.28 6.28 -17.65
C PRO A 37 -3.47 5.14 -17.00
N ALA A 38 -3.18 5.31 -15.70
CA ALA A 38 -2.47 4.36 -14.86
C ALA A 38 -3.16 4.21 -13.49
N ALA A 39 -2.70 3.24 -12.69
CA ALA A 39 -3.28 2.91 -11.37
C ALA A 39 -4.81 2.75 -11.42
N ASN A 40 -5.28 1.83 -12.26
CA ASN A 40 -6.70 1.57 -12.48
C ASN A 40 -7.51 2.81 -12.93
N GLY A 41 -6.88 3.74 -13.67
CA GLY A 41 -7.52 4.93 -14.23
C GLY A 41 -7.67 6.08 -13.23
N THR A 42 -7.00 6.03 -12.08
CA THR A 42 -7.01 7.10 -11.09
C THR A 42 -6.13 8.29 -11.47
N ARG A 43 -5.15 8.08 -12.35
CA ARG A 43 -4.18 9.11 -12.75
C ARG A 43 -3.86 9.01 -14.22
N LEU A 44 -3.61 10.17 -14.82
CA LEU A 44 -2.94 10.26 -16.11
C LEU A 44 -1.45 10.47 -15.87
N VAL A 45 -0.62 9.71 -16.57
CA VAL A 45 0.83 9.74 -16.43
C VAL A 45 1.51 9.94 -17.77
N THR A 46 2.73 10.45 -17.71
CA THR A 46 3.65 10.56 -18.84
C THR A 46 4.26 9.19 -19.16
N ALA A 47 4.63 8.96 -20.42
CA ALA A 47 5.15 7.66 -20.87
C ALA A 47 6.47 7.26 -20.18
N ASN A 48 7.28 8.23 -19.73
CA ASN A 48 8.53 7.97 -19.01
C ASN A 48 8.38 7.32 -17.62
N LEU A 49 7.18 7.37 -17.03
CA LEU A 49 6.85 6.72 -15.76
C LEU A 49 6.24 5.33 -15.96
N LEU A 50 6.08 4.89 -17.20
CA LEU A 50 5.54 3.59 -17.55
C LEU A 50 6.66 2.59 -17.84
N PHE A 51 6.40 1.36 -17.42
CA PHE A 51 7.28 0.22 -17.65
C PHE A 51 6.52 -0.87 -18.39
N ALA A 52 7.12 -1.46 -19.44
CA ALA A 52 6.51 -2.56 -20.16
C ALA A 52 6.35 -3.80 -19.27
N ARG A 53 7.30 -4.03 -18.35
CA ARG A 53 7.21 -5.03 -17.28
C ARG A 53 7.81 -4.48 -16.00
N LEU A 54 7.05 -4.57 -14.90
CA LEU A 54 7.49 -4.07 -13.60
C LEU A 54 7.49 -5.21 -12.57
N SER A 55 8.65 -5.50 -11.98
CA SER A 55 8.81 -6.58 -11.00
C SER A 55 8.29 -6.24 -9.60
N ILE A 56 8.14 -4.94 -9.30
CA ILE A 56 7.79 -4.41 -7.98
C ILE A 56 6.71 -3.35 -8.08
N ASN A 57 5.89 -3.18 -7.05
CA ASN A 57 4.82 -2.16 -7.07
C ASN A 57 5.37 -0.77 -6.67
N LEU A 58 5.65 0.05 -7.69
CA LEU A 58 6.15 1.44 -7.53
C LEU A 58 5.06 2.51 -7.45
N SER A 59 3.78 2.12 -7.40
CA SER A 59 2.69 3.09 -7.26
C SER A 59 2.87 3.89 -5.95
N PRO A 60 2.84 5.23 -5.98
CA PRO A 60 2.25 6.06 -7.04
C PRO A 60 3.23 6.70 -8.03
N PHE A 61 4.51 6.32 -8.03
CA PHE A 61 5.55 7.00 -8.81
C PHE A 61 5.72 6.45 -10.23
N ALA A 62 5.57 5.15 -10.40
CA ALA A 62 5.73 4.47 -11.67
C ALA A 62 4.77 3.28 -11.77
N PHE A 63 4.40 2.93 -12.99
CA PHE A 63 3.34 1.96 -13.26
C PHE A 63 3.72 0.99 -14.37
N GLU A 64 3.23 -0.24 -14.26
CA GLU A 64 3.28 -1.19 -15.36
C GLU A 64 2.25 -0.80 -16.43
N LEU A 65 2.62 -0.99 -17.71
CA LEU A 65 1.76 -0.69 -18.84
C LEU A 65 0.56 -1.65 -18.89
N PRO A 66 -0.69 -1.15 -18.82
CA PRO A 66 -1.87 -1.98 -18.98
C PRO A 66 -1.87 -2.76 -20.29
N THR A 67 -2.35 -4.00 -20.25
CA THR A 67 -2.32 -4.95 -21.38
C THR A 67 -2.98 -4.42 -22.65
N MET A 68 -4.02 -3.59 -22.51
CA MET A 68 -4.72 -2.98 -23.63
C MET A 68 -3.89 -1.98 -24.43
N TYR A 69 -2.83 -1.41 -23.84
CA TYR A 69 -1.93 -0.47 -24.51
C TYR A 69 -0.71 -1.15 -25.15
N LEU A 70 -0.56 -2.47 -24.99
CA LEU A 70 0.53 -3.26 -25.60
C LEU A 70 0.65 -3.09 -27.14
N PRO A 71 -0.43 -2.95 -27.92
CA PRO A 71 -0.32 -2.70 -29.36
C PRO A 71 0.46 -1.42 -29.71
N PHE A 72 0.48 -0.43 -28.82
CA PHE A 72 1.06 0.90 -29.06
C PHE A 72 2.48 1.06 -28.46
N VAL A 73 3.11 -0.03 -28.03
CA VAL A 73 4.43 -0.01 -27.36
C VAL A 73 5.51 0.72 -28.19
N LYS A 74 5.46 0.66 -29.52
CA LYS A 74 6.45 1.35 -30.38
C LYS A 74 6.43 2.87 -30.16
N ILE A 75 5.24 3.47 -30.26
CA ILE A 75 5.03 4.90 -30.01
C ILE A 75 5.40 5.25 -28.57
N LEU A 76 4.96 4.41 -27.63
CA LEU A 76 5.22 4.65 -26.21
C LEU A 76 6.72 4.61 -25.89
N LYS A 77 7.51 3.75 -26.55
CA LYS A 77 8.98 3.74 -26.45
C LYS A 77 9.60 5.04 -26.94
N ASP A 78 9.14 5.56 -28.08
CA ASP A 78 9.59 6.86 -28.58
C ASP A 78 9.22 8.02 -27.63
N LEU A 79 8.13 7.87 -26.86
CA LEU A 79 7.70 8.79 -25.81
C LEU A 79 8.40 8.58 -24.45
N GLY A 80 9.23 7.55 -24.30
CA GLY A 80 10.03 7.30 -23.10
C GLY A 80 9.63 6.08 -22.25
N LEU A 81 8.74 5.21 -22.72
CA LEU A 81 8.41 3.93 -22.06
C LEU A 81 9.67 3.11 -21.83
N GLN A 82 9.87 2.66 -20.59
CA GLN A 82 11.00 1.82 -20.21
C GLN A 82 10.63 0.34 -20.33
N ASP A 83 11.57 -0.51 -20.75
CA ASP A 83 11.30 -1.95 -20.88
C ASP A 83 11.22 -2.65 -19.51
N THR A 84 12.22 -2.41 -18.65
CA THR A 84 12.34 -2.99 -17.31
C THR A 84 12.99 -1.98 -16.35
N LEU A 85 12.66 -2.06 -15.07
CA LEU A 85 13.33 -1.25 -14.05
C LEU A 85 14.80 -1.66 -13.92
N SER A 86 15.71 -0.70 -14.02
CA SER A 86 17.15 -0.89 -13.84
C SER A 86 17.61 -0.25 -12.52
N VAL A 87 18.74 -0.68 -11.98
CA VAL A 87 19.30 -0.08 -10.75
C VAL A 87 19.63 1.41 -10.94
N ALA A 88 20.07 1.80 -12.15
CA ALA A 88 20.35 3.20 -12.48
C ALA A 88 19.05 4.03 -12.50
N SER A 89 18.02 3.57 -13.21
CA SER A 89 16.74 4.29 -13.28
C SER A 89 16.01 4.34 -11.92
N ALA A 90 16.17 3.32 -11.08
CA ALA A 90 15.69 3.33 -9.69
C ALA A 90 16.37 4.41 -8.82
N LYS A 91 17.70 4.59 -8.97
CA LYS A 91 18.45 5.67 -8.29
C LYS A 91 18.01 7.05 -8.77
N ASP A 92 17.87 7.23 -10.09
CA ASP A 92 17.41 8.49 -10.68
C ASP A 92 15.99 8.84 -10.23
N LEU A 93 15.11 7.84 -10.09
CA LEU A 93 13.76 8.03 -9.56
C LEU A 93 13.80 8.60 -8.14
N LEU A 94 14.61 8.02 -7.24
CA LEU A 94 14.74 8.54 -5.86
C LEU A 94 15.30 9.97 -5.82
N LEU A 95 16.29 10.29 -6.66
CA LEU A 95 16.88 11.62 -6.74
C LEU A 95 15.86 12.65 -7.27
N ASN A 96 15.11 12.30 -8.31
CA ASN A 96 14.07 13.16 -8.87
C ASN A 96 12.92 13.37 -7.88
N LEU A 97 12.53 12.33 -7.13
CA LEU A 97 11.54 12.43 -6.06
C LEU A 97 12.01 13.37 -4.95
N GLN A 98 13.25 13.23 -4.49
CA GLN A 98 13.80 14.14 -3.48
C GLN A 98 13.77 15.61 -3.96
N ARG A 99 14.20 15.87 -5.20
CA ARG A 99 14.23 17.22 -5.80
C ARG A 99 12.83 17.82 -5.95
N ALA A 100 11.87 17.03 -6.43
CA ALA A 100 10.50 17.50 -6.63
C ALA A 100 9.75 17.75 -5.31
N ARG A 101 10.10 17.03 -4.24
CA ARG A 101 9.39 17.06 -2.96
C ARG A 101 9.95 18.02 -1.92
N GLY A 102 11.20 18.46 -2.04
CA GLY A 102 11.78 19.47 -1.15
C GLY A 102 11.62 19.14 0.36
N TYR A 103 12.10 17.99 0.80
CA TYR A 103 12.04 17.50 2.20
C TYR A 103 10.62 17.41 2.82
N GLN A 104 9.56 17.37 2.02
CA GLN A 104 8.20 17.09 2.51
C GLN A 104 8.04 15.63 2.97
N ARG A 105 7.09 15.42 3.90
CA ARG A 105 6.72 14.09 4.42
C ARG A 105 6.00 13.27 3.34
N LEU A 106 6.47 12.06 3.11
CA LEU A 106 5.84 11.07 2.24
C LEU A 106 4.57 10.51 2.88
N ASN A 107 3.55 10.28 2.05
CA ASN A 107 2.38 9.53 2.50
C ASN A 107 2.69 8.02 2.60
N PRO A 108 1.83 7.20 3.24
CA PRO A 108 2.09 5.77 3.42
C PRO A 108 2.34 4.99 2.11
N ASN A 109 1.64 5.33 1.03
CA ASN A 109 1.80 4.69 -0.28
C ASN A 109 3.15 5.04 -0.92
N GLU A 110 3.55 6.30 -0.81
CA GLU A 110 4.82 6.83 -1.29
C GLU A 110 6.00 6.24 -0.50
N LEU A 111 5.89 6.17 0.82
CA LEU A 111 6.89 5.55 1.67
C LEU A 111 7.07 4.07 1.35
N ARG A 112 5.96 3.32 1.17
CA ARG A 112 6.01 1.93 0.70
C ARG A 112 6.76 1.79 -0.62
N ALA A 113 6.46 2.64 -1.60
CA ALA A 113 7.12 2.62 -2.90
C ALA A 113 8.63 2.93 -2.78
N VAL A 114 9.02 3.89 -1.94
CA VAL A 114 10.44 4.17 -1.64
C VAL A 114 11.15 2.96 -1.05
N PHE A 115 10.51 2.25 -0.11
CA PHE A 115 11.08 1.01 0.44
C PHE A 115 11.28 -0.05 -0.64
N GLU A 116 10.28 -0.31 -1.49
CA GLU A 116 10.40 -1.28 -2.59
C GLU A 116 11.54 -0.92 -3.55
N ILE A 117 11.75 0.38 -3.83
CA ILE A 117 12.89 0.84 -4.63
C ILE A 117 14.22 0.53 -3.94
N LEU A 118 14.34 0.82 -2.63
CA LEU A 118 15.55 0.58 -1.86
C LEU A 118 15.89 -0.92 -1.77
N PHE A 119 14.89 -1.77 -1.53
CA PHE A 119 15.04 -3.22 -1.54
C PHE A 119 15.52 -3.72 -2.90
N PHE A 120 14.88 -3.26 -3.99
CA PHE A 120 15.27 -3.64 -5.35
C PHE A 120 16.71 -3.23 -5.72
N ILE A 121 17.13 -2.01 -5.34
CA ILE A 121 18.49 -1.55 -5.59
C ILE A 121 19.51 -2.44 -4.87
N CYS A 122 19.20 -2.89 -3.65
CA CYS A 122 20.12 -3.69 -2.86
C CYS A 122 20.17 -5.16 -3.32
N ASP A 123 19.02 -5.76 -3.65
CA ASP A 123 18.98 -7.12 -4.18
C ASP A 123 19.67 -7.24 -5.56
N GLY A 124 19.57 -6.20 -6.39
CA GLY A 124 20.21 -6.15 -7.71
C GLY A 124 21.74 -6.05 -7.69
N THR A 125 22.36 -5.88 -6.52
CA THR A 125 23.82 -5.71 -6.38
C THR A 125 24.57 -6.98 -5.98
N ASP A 126 23.87 -8.06 -5.62
CA ASP A 126 24.48 -9.31 -5.15
C ASP A 126 25.07 -10.18 -6.30
N GLY A 127 25.06 -9.73 -7.56
CA GLY A 127 25.27 -10.62 -8.72
C GLY A 127 26.45 -10.40 -9.68
N THR A 128 27.13 -9.25 -9.75
CA THR A 128 28.06 -8.99 -10.89
C THR A 128 29.37 -8.24 -10.65
N SER A 129 29.77 -7.91 -9.43
CA SER A 129 31.14 -7.39 -9.20
C SER A 129 31.61 -7.64 -7.77
N SER A 130 32.84 -8.12 -7.64
CA SER A 130 33.65 -8.14 -6.42
C SER A 130 33.96 -6.74 -5.84
N ASP A 131 33.50 -5.68 -6.51
CA ASP A 131 33.36 -4.34 -5.95
C ASP A 131 31.94 -4.20 -5.42
N GLY A 132 31.80 -3.99 -4.12
CA GLY A 132 30.51 -3.74 -3.46
C GLY A 132 29.77 -2.55 -4.08
N PRO A 133 28.48 -2.36 -3.72
CA PRO A 133 27.67 -1.31 -4.31
C PRO A 133 28.30 0.06 -4.06
N HIS A 134 28.91 0.62 -5.11
CA HIS A 134 29.41 2.00 -5.09
C HIS A 134 28.19 2.93 -5.10
N TRP A 135 27.54 3.09 -3.95
CA TRP A 135 26.69 4.23 -3.69
C TRP A 135 27.61 5.46 -3.72
N THR A 136 27.50 6.23 -4.79
CA THR A 136 28.32 7.42 -5.05
C THR A 136 27.95 8.54 -4.09
N SER A 137 28.23 8.44 -2.79
CA SER A 137 28.04 9.53 -1.80
C SER A 137 26.63 10.17 -1.66
N GLU A 138 25.68 9.83 -2.53
CA GLU A 138 24.39 10.49 -2.75
C GLU A 138 23.21 9.53 -2.55
N ALA A 139 23.39 8.48 -1.75
CA ALA A 139 22.29 7.59 -1.38
C ALA A 139 21.16 8.39 -0.70
N ILE A 140 19.92 8.17 -1.14
CA ILE A 140 18.72 8.83 -0.60
C ILE A 140 17.94 7.81 0.22
N VAL A 141 17.56 8.19 1.43
CA VAL A 141 16.84 7.33 2.39
C VAL A 141 15.71 8.11 3.06
N PRO A 142 14.64 7.45 3.50
CA PRO A 142 13.64 8.08 4.35
C PRO A 142 14.17 8.24 5.79
N ASP A 143 14.01 9.43 6.37
CA ASP A 143 14.21 9.65 7.81
C ASP A 143 13.01 9.13 8.65
N ASP A 144 13.16 9.18 9.98
CA ASP A 144 12.11 8.87 10.96
C ASP A 144 10.84 9.74 10.81
N GLY A 145 10.99 10.93 10.22
CA GLY A 145 9.90 11.82 9.83
C GLY A 145 9.23 11.47 8.50
N CYS A 146 9.61 10.36 7.85
CA CYS A 146 9.19 9.93 6.52
C CYS A 146 9.54 10.93 5.40
N ARG A 147 10.69 11.59 5.48
CA ARG A 147 11.18 12.56 4.48
C ARG A 147 12.40 11.99 3.76
N LEU A 148 12.51 12.28 2.45
CA LEU A 148 13.67 11.85 1.66
C LEU A 148 14.88 12.75 1.91
N VAL A 149 15.94 12.15 2.44
CA VAL A 149 17.18 12.83 2.84
C VAL A 149 18.41 12.04 2.38
N HIS A 150 19.58 12.67 2.41
CA HIS A 150 20.82 11.95 2.11
C HIS A 150 21.17 11.00 3.25
N ALA A 151 21.57 9.77 2.92
CA ALA A 151 22.04 8.74 3.84
C ALA A 151 23.12 9.26 4.81
N LYS A 152 24.05 10.09 4.32
CA LYS A 152 25.12 10.68 5.15
C LYS A 152 24.62 11.63 6.24
N SER A 153 23.42 12.18 6.08
CA SER A 153 22.79 13.09 7.05
C SER A 153 22.00 12.35 8.13
N CYS A 154 21.85 11.02 8.00
CA CYS A 154 21.12 10.19 8.93
C CYS A 154 22.04 9.27 9.73
N VAL A 155 21.54 8.86 10.88
CA VAL A 155 22.14 7.85 11.74
C VAL A 155 21.15 6.70 11.90
N TYR A 156 21.62 5.47 11.76
CA TYR A 156 20.79 4.30 12.05
C TYR A 156 21.13 3.75 13.43
N ILE A 157 20.11 3.21 14.12
CA ILE A 157 20.27 2.61 15.44
C ILE A 157 20.82 1.20 15.25
N ASP A 158 22.11 1.02 15.50
CA ASP A 158 22.76 -0.27 15.49
C ASP A 158 22.49 -1.05 16.80
N SER A 159 22.76 -2.35 16.78
CA SER A 159 22.57 -3.23 17.95
C SER A 159 23.25 -2.66 19.21
N TYR A 160 24.47 -2.12 19.10
CA TYR A 160 25.14 -1.51 20.24
C TYR A 160 24.52 -0.15 20.61
N GLY A 161 24.30 0.74 19.64
CA GLY A 161 23.75 2.08 19.85
C GLY A 161 22.32 2.11 20.43
N SER A 162 21.52 1.05 20.26
CA SER A 162 20.17 0.92 20.85
C SER A 162 20.13 1.19 22.36
N ARG A 163 21.24 0.94 23.07
CA ARG A 163 21.39 1.20 24.51
C ARG A 163 21.36 2.68 24.89
N PHE A 164 21.71 3.57 23.95
CA PHE A 164 21.85 5.00 24.19
C PHE A 164 20.52 5.73 24.05
N VAL A 165 19.58 5.20 23.27
CA VAL A 165 18.37 5.90 22.81
C VAL A 165 17.54 6.49 23.95
N LYS A 166 17.46 5.81 25.10
CA LYS A 166 16.72 6.30 26.29
C LYS A 166 17.47 7.36 27.10
N SER A 167 18.78 7.51 26.90
CA SER A 167 19.66 8.37 27.69
C SER A 167 20.20 9.56 26.92
N ILE A 168 19.83 9.70 25.65
CA ILE A 168 20.27 10.80 24.79
C ILE A 168 19.10 11.68 24.36
N GLU A 169 19.38 12.96 24.19
CA GLU A 169 18.48 13.89 23.54
C GLU A 169 18.45 13.62 22.03
N THR A 170 17.34 13.07 21.54
CA THR A 170 17.18 12.68 20.14
C THR A 170 16.92 13.86 19.20
N SER A 171 16.58 15.04 19.73
CA SER A 171 16.22 16.25 18.97
C SER A 171 17.31 16.73 17.99
N ARG A 172 18.57 16.41 18.31
CA ARG A 172 19.77 16.83 17.55
C ARG A 172 20.26 15.79 16.56
N ILE A 173 19.69 14.59 16.56
CA ILE A 173 20.10 13.46 15.72
C ILE A 173 18.96 13.13 14.77
N ARG A 174 19.23 13.13 13.47
CA ARG A 174 18.28 12.63 12.47
C ARG A 174 18.43 11.13 12.33
N PHE A 175 17.38 10.39 12.67
CA PHE A 175 17.37 8.94 12.53
C PHE A 175 16.86 8.52 11.15
N ILE A 176 17.36 7.38 10.67
CA ILE A 176 16.75 6.70 9.52
C ILE A 176 15.41 6.09 9.94
N HIS A 177 14.52 5.88 8.96
CA HIS A 177 13.24 5.25 9.24
C HIS A 177 13.42 3.85 9.88
N PRO A 178 12.70 3.52 10.97
CA PRO A 178 12.93 2.29 11.75
C PRO A 178 12.67 1.00 10.97
N ASP A 179 11.78 1.04 9.97
CA ASP A 179 11.49 -0.12 9.11
C ASP A 179 12.62 -0.47 8.13
N LEU A 180 13.69 0.32 8.05
CA LEU A 180 14.84 0.00 7.21
C LEU A 180 15.80 -0.97 7.95
N PRO A 181 16.04 -2.19 7.43
CA PRO A 181 16.93 -3.17 8.06
C PRO A 181 18.39 -2.71 8.13
N GLU A 182 19.10 -3.13 9.18
CA GLU A 182 20.53 -2.82 9.38
C GLU A 182 21.42 -3.23 8.18
N ARG A 183 21.12 -4.36 7.51
CA ARG A 183 21.83 -4.79 6.29
C ARG A 183 21.78 -3.72 5.20
N LEU A 184 20.61 -3.12 4.98
CA LEU A 184 20.45 -2.07 3.97
C LEU A 184 21.16 -0.79 4.40
N CYS A 185 21.07 -0.41 5.68
CA CYS A 185 21.79 0.74 6.22
C CYS A 185 23.32 0.65 6.01
N MET A 186 23.89 -0.54 6.18
CA MET A 186 25.32 -0.78 5.91
C MET A 186 25.65 -0.62 4.43
N VAL A 187 24.83 -1.19 3.54
CA VAL A 187 24.99 -1.07 2.07
C VAL A 187 24.88 0.38 1.60
N LEU A 188 23.98 1.15 2.20
CA LEU A 188 23.73 2.56 1.89
C LEU A 188 24.81 3.52 2.43
N GLY A 189 25.74 3.04 3.26
CA GLY A 189 26.79 3.85 3.86
C GLY A 189 26.29 4.84 4.92
N THR A 190 25.15 4.55 5.56
CA THR A 190 24.65 5.34 6.72
C THR A 190 25.52 5.12 7.96
N LYS A 191 25.69 6.17 8.76
CA LYS A 191 26.49 6.10 10.00
C LYS A 191 25.73 5.34 11.09
N LYS A 192 26.46 4.60 11.92
CA LYS A 192 25.92 3.92 13.11
C LYS A 192 25.76 4.92 14.25
N LEU A 193 24.76 4.72 15.09
CA LEU A 193 24.61 5.51 16.31
C LEU A 193 25.82 5.35 17.23
N SER A 194 26.36 4.14 17.35
CA SER A 194 27.57 3.84 18.11
C SER A 194 28.86 4.47 17.58
N ASP A 195 28.86 4.99 16.34
CA ASP A 195 30.01 5.70 15.77
C ASP A 195 29.92 7.22 15.98
N VAL A 196 28.71 7.75 16.22
CA VAL A 196 28.47 9.19 16.35
C VAL A 196 28.28 9.59 17.81
N VAL A 197 27.84 8.67 18.68
CA VAL A 197 27.61 8.91 20.10
C VAL A 197 28.62 8.13 20.94
N ILE A 198 29.30 8.83 21.84
CA ILE A 198 30.25 8.23 22.79
C ILE A 198 29.76 8.48 24.22
N GLU A 199 29.82 7.44 25.05
CA GLU A 199 29.66 7.54 26.49
C GLU A 199 31.02 7.81 27.15
N GLU A 200 31.14 8.92 27.88
CA GLU A 200 32.34 9.27 28.64
C GLU A 200 32.06 9.28 30.14
N LEU A 201 33.05 8.86 30.94
CA LEU A 201 33.03 9.03 32.39
C LEU A 201 33.26 10.51 32.73
N VAL A 202 32.36 11.07 33.54
CA VAL A 202 32.60 12.37 34.16
C VAL A 202 33.62 12.17 35.27
N HIS A 203 34.79 12.77 35.12
CA HIS A 203 35.87 12.66 36.09
C HIS A 203 35.59 13.60 37.27
N ASP A 204 34.73 13.16 38.18
CA ASP A 204 34.71 13.70 39.55
C ASP A 204 35.70 12.90 40.42
N ASP A 205 36.29 13.55 41.42
CA ASP A 205 37.23 12.99 42.41
C ASP A 205 36.64 11.87 43.31
N HIS A 206 35.61 11.15 42.84
CA HIS A 206 34.72 10.27 43.61
C HIS A 206 34.62 8.82 43.12
N LEU A 207 35.49 8.35 42.22
CA LEU A 207 35.58 6.92 41.85
C LEU A 207 36.19 6.09 42.99
N GLN A 208 35.41 5.86 44.04
CA GLN A 208 35.76 4.97 45.15
C GLN A 208 35.45 3.52 44.78
N THR A 209 36.49 2.71 44.59
CA THR A 209 36.36 1.27 44.34
C THR A 209 35.91 0.54 45.59
N LEU A 210 34.97 -0.40 45.44
CA LEU A 210 34.42 -1.23 46.51
C LEU A 210 34.83 -2.69 46.30
N GLU A 211 34.99 -3.43 47.41
CA GLU A 211 35.18 -4.89 47.36
C GLU A 211 33.83 -5.65 47.38
N TYR A 212 32.78 -5.00 47.89
CA TYR A 212 31.45 -5.55 48.07
C TYR A 212 30.39 -4.52 47.68
N ILE A 213 29.28 -4.98 47.08
CA ILE A 213 28.05 -4.19 46.95
C ILE A 213 26.95 -4.96 47.68
N GLY A 214 26.35 -4.34 48.69
CA GLY A 214 25.44 -5.03 49.62
C GLY A 214 26.12 -6.24 50.28
N SER A 215 25.55 -7.44 50.08
CA SER A 215 26.09 -8.71 50.58
C SER A 215 26.94 -9.48 49.56
N VAL A 216 27.20 -8.92 48.38
CA VAL A 216 27.83 -9.63 47.26
C VAL A 216 29.31 -9.21 47.11
N PRO A 217 30.27 -10.12 47.34
CA PRO A 217 31.69 -9.87 47.09
C PRO A 217 32.00 -9.83 45.59
N LEU A 218 32.93 -8.95 45.20
CA LEU A 218 33.47 -8.95 43.83
C LEU A 218 34.16 -10.28 43.49
N SER A 219 34.85 -10.90 44.45
CA SER A 219 35.50 -12.21 44.28
C SER A 219 34.52 -13.33 43.93
N ALA A 220 33.34 -13.35 44.58
CA ALA A 220 32.32 -14.36 44.31
C ALA A 220 31.77 -14.27 42.87
N ILE A 221 31.60 -13.04 42.36
CA ILE A 221 31.19 -12.82 40.96
C ILE A 221 32.28 -13.31 40.00
N ARG A 222 33.55 -13.00 40.28
CA ARG A 222 34.68 -13.45 39.46
C ARG A 222 34.77 -14.97 39.40
N GLU A 223 34.67 -15.64 40.55
CA GLU A 223 34.66 -17.11 40.60
C GLU A 223 33.50 -17.71 39.78
N LYS A 224 32.32 -17.09 39.84
CA LYS A 224 31.16 -17.53 39.04
C LYS A 224 31.38 -17.34 37.54
N LEU A 225 31.92 -16.20 37.11
CA LEU A 225 32.23 -15.94 35.69
C LEU A 225 33.29 -16.91 35.12
N LEU A 226 34.24 -17.36 35.96
CA LEU A 226 35.27 -18.33 35.60
C LEU A 226 34.79 -19.79 35.65
N SER A 227 33.62 -20.07 36.22
CA SER A 227 33.07 -21.42 36.33
C SER A 227 32.66 -22.00 34.98
N ARG A 228 33.16 -23.18 34.64
CA ARG A 228 32.78 -23.92 33.40
C ARG A 228 31.29 -24.20 33.31
N SER A 229 30.65 -24.49 34.45
CA SER A 229 29.19 -24.73 34.51
C SER A 229 28.41 -23.46 34.15
N PHE A 230 28.81 -22.31 34.70
CA PHE A 230 28.21 -21.02 34.41
C PHE A 230 28.42 -20.61 32.95
N GLN A 231 29.65 -20.73 32.44
CA GLN A 231 29.97 -20.44 31.03
C GLN A 231 29.13 -21.29 30.07
N GLY A 232 28.93 -22.58 30.37
CA GLY A 232 28.06 -23.48 29.60
C GLY A 232 26.58 -23.08 29.68
N ALA A 233 26.09 -22.68 30.84
CA ALA A 233 24.73 -22.19 31.03
C ALA A 233 24.45 -20.91 30.21
N VAL A 234 25.37 -19.94 30.25
CA VAL A 234 25.29 -18.70 29.45
C VAL A 234 25.31 -19.02 27.95
N TRP A 235 26.17 -19.93 27.50
CA TRP A 235 26.20 -20.34 26.08
C TRP A 235 24.88 -20.94 25.61
N THR A 236 24.23 -21.76 26.44
CA THR A 236 22.90 -22.32 26.14
C THR A 236 21.84 -21.21 25.99
N VAL A 237 21.86 -20.19 26.85
CA VAL A 237 20.95 -19.04 26.78
C VAL A 237 21.25 -18.17 25.55
N VAL A 238 22.52 -17.90 25.24
CA VAL A 238 22.90 -17.09 24.06
C VAL A 238 22.44 -17.78 22.77
N ASN A 239 22.66 -19.09 22.64
CA ASN A 239 22.23 -19.83 21.47
C ASN A 239 20.71 -19.96 21.35
N SER A 240 19.98 -20.02 22.47
CA SER A 240 18.52 -20.02 22.41
C SER A 240 17.95 -18.67 21.98
N MET A 241 18.67 -17.57 22.22
CA MET A 241 18.27 -16.21 21.83
C MET A 241 18.77 -15.80 20.43
N ALA A 242 19.69 -16.54 19.82
CA ALA A 242 20.31 -16.22 18.53
C ALA A 242 19.29 -16.08 17.38
N SER A 243 18.16 -16.80 17.44
CA SER A 243 17.06 -16.65 16.46
C SER A 243 16.38 -15.28 16.49
N TYR A 244 16.38 -14.59 17.62
CA TYR A 244 15.76 -13.27 17.80
C TYR A 244 16.76 -12.13 17.69
N ILE A 245 18.01 -12.39 18.07
CA ILE A 245 19.08 -11.40 18.11
C ILE A 245 20.14 -11.81 17.08
N PRO A 246 20.12 -11.25 15.86
CA PRO A 246 21.08 -11.57 14.82
C PRO A 246 22.54 -11.35 15.25
N ALA A 247 22.78 -10.40 16.16
CA ALA A 247 24.12 -10.12 16.71
C ALA A 247 24.71 -11.28 17.53
N LEU A 248 23.87 -12.22 18.00
CA LEU A 248 24.30 -13.39 18.78
C LEU A 248 24.49 -14.64 17.91
N ASN A 249 24.19 -14.58 16.61
CA ASN A 249 24.37 -15.70 15.72
C ASN A 249 25.86 -16.08 15.60
N ASN A 250 26.13 -17.40 15.68
CA ASN A 250 27.46 -18.00 15.49
C ASN A 250 28.51 -17.66 16.57
N LEU A 251 28.12 -17.25 17.78
CA LEU A 251 29.05 -17.13 18.91
C LEU A 251 29.53 -18.52 19.36
N ALA A 252 30.76 -18.87 18.97
CA ALA A 252 31.40 -20.09 19.44
C ALA A 252 31.60 -20.05 20.97
N LEU A 253 31.51 -21.22 21.62
CA LEU A 253 31.69 -21.36 23.06
C LEU A 253 33.00 -20.70 23.55
N GLY A 254 34.10 -20.85 22.80
CA GLY A 254 35.38 -20.23 23.15
C GLY A 254 35.35 -18.70 23.19
N ILE A 255 34.57 -18.04 22.33
CA ILE A 255 34.44 -16.57 22.33
C ILE A 255 33.69 -16.12 23.59
N ILE A 256 32.65 -16.85 23.98
CA ILE A 256 31.89 -16.57 25.20
C ILE A 256 32.77 -16.75 26.43
N GLN A 257 33.53 -17.86 26.50
CA GLN A 257 34.45 -18.13 27.61
C GLN A 257 35.49 -17.01 27.77
N ASN A 258 36.19 -16.66 26.68
CA ASN A 258 37.18 -15.58 26.69
C ASN A 258 36.56 -14.23 27.08
N SER A 259 35.33 -13.97 26.65
CA SER A 259 34.61 -12.74 27.00
C SER A 259 34.26 -12.70 28.49
N LEU A 260 33.76 -13.79 29.05
CA LEU A 260 33.41 -13.89 30.48
C LEU A 260 34.65 -13.82 31.37
N GLU A 261 35.75 -14.45 30.95
CA GLU A 261 37.06 -14.33 31.60
C GLU A 261 37.57 -12.88 31.58
N ALA A 262 37.46 -12.19 30.45
CA ALA A 262 37.82 -10.77 30.36
C ALA A 262 36.93 -9.88 31.26
N VAL A 263 35.64 -10.20 31.41
CA VAL A 263 34.78 -9.51 32.39
C VAL A 263 35.27 -9.75 33.80
N ALA A 264 35.58 -11.00 34.17
CA ALA A 264 36.04 -11.34 35.50
C ALA A 264 37.32 -10.55 35.88
N GLU A 265 38.27 -10.41 34.96
CA GLU A 265 39.52 -9.68 35.18
C GLU A 265 39.30 -8.16 35.35
N LYS A 266 38.42 -7.59 34.53
CA LYS A 266 38.29 -6.12 34.37
C LYS A 266 37.16 -5.49 35.18
N LEU A 267 36.24 -6.29 35.70
CA LEU A 267 35.11 -5.82 36.51
C LEU A 267 35.59 -5.23 37.84
N GLN A 268 35.11 -4.01 38.12
CA GLN A 268 35.31 -3.33 39.40
C GLN A 268 33.97 -2.80 39.93
N PHE A 269 33.80 -2.86 41.24
CA PHE A 269 32.69 -2.22 41.92
C PHE A 269 33.08 -0.81 42.34
N VAL A 270 32.15 0.13 42.24
CA VAL A 270 32.34 1.53 42.60
C VAL A 270 31.11 2.05 43.35
N ARG A 271 31.29 3.09 44.15
CA ARG A 271 30.18 3.66 44.92
C ARG A 271 29.15 4.38 44.05
N CYS A 272 29.60 5.24 43.14
CA CYS A 272 28.76 6.01 42.25
C CYS A 272 29.44 6.17 40.88
N LEU A 273 28.65 6.24 39.82
CA LEU A 273 29.12 6.45 38.45
C LEU A 273 28.36 7.60 37.82
N HIS A 274 29.10 8.54 37.23
CA HIS A 274 28.54 9.62 36.43
C HIS A 274 29.04 9.50 34.99
N THR A 275 28.11 9.40 34.04
CA THR A 275 28.46 9.34 32.61
C THR A 275 27.70 10.39 31.80
N ARG A 276 28.31 10.86 30.72
CA ARG A 276 27.72 11.79 29.77
C ARG A 276 27.82 11.26 28.34
N PHE A 277 26.87 11.66 27.49
CA PHE A 277 26.82 11.30 26.09
C PHE A 277 27.26 12.46 25.22
N LEU A 278 28.30 12.27 24.42
CA LEU A 278 28.80 13.28 23.48
C LEU A 278 28.48 12.91 22.04
N LEU A 279 28.00 13.90 21.28
CA LEU A 279 27.78 13.80 19.84
C LEU A 279 29.02 14.28 19.08
N LEU A 280 29.62 13.37 18.31
CA LEU A 280 30.75 13.66 17.43
C LEU A 280 30.31 14.29 16.10
N PRO A 281 31.17 15.11 15.44
CA PRO A 281 32.55 15.43 15.81
C PRO A 281 32.70 16.64 16.76
N ASN A 282 31.64 17.40 16.98
CA ASN A 282 31.70 18.67 17.74
C ASN A 282 31.72 18.47 19.27
N SER A 283 31.70 17.23 19.74
CA SER A 283 31.66 16.85 21.16
C SER A 283 30.56 17.57 21.96
N ILE A 284 29.36 17.66 21.37
CA ILE A 284 28.21 18.31 22.00
C ILE A 284 27.60 17.35 23.01
N ASP A 285 27.41 17.80 24.25
CA ASP A 285 26.69 17.02 25.27
C ASP A 285 25.21 16.89 24.88
N ILE A 286 24.76 15.65 24.74
CA ILE A 286 23.40 15.26 24.41
C ILE A 286 22.80 14.38 25.51
N THR A 287 23.35 14.41 26.72
CA THR A 287 22.82 13.63 27.85
C THR A 287 21.41 14.08 28.17
N HIS A 288 20.46 13.14 28.17
CA HIS A 288 19.08 13.44 28.51
C HIS A 288 18.94 13.72 30.01
N ALA A 289 18.71 14.97 30.40
CA ALA A 289 18.40 15.32 31.78
C ALA A 289 17.06 14.68 32.16
N ALA A 290 17.07 13.70 33.06
CA ALA A 290 15.85 13.07 33.53
C ALA A 290 14.94 14.13 34.20
N THR A 291 13.87 14.53 33.52
CA THR A 291 12.78 15.31 34.13
C THR A 291 12.05 14.39 35.09
N ALA A 292 12.25 14.63 36.40
CA ALA A 292 11.54 14.01 37.52
C ALA A 292 11.36 12.48 37.41
N SER A 293 12.38 11.73 37.85
CA SER A 293 12.21 10.29 38.08
C SER A 293 11.05 10.03 39.06
N VAL A 294 10.14 9.14 38.68
CA VAL A 294 9.04 8.61 39.51
C VAL A 294 9.56 7.84 40.75
N ILE A 295 10.88 7.64 40.83
CA ILE A 295 11.56 6.90 41.91
C ILE A 295 12.00 7.90 42.99
N PRO A 296 11.44 7.83 44.22
CA PRO A 296 11.62 8.84 45.27
C PRO A 296 13.06 9.03 45.80
N GLU A 297 13.94 8.05 45.59
CA GLU A 297 15.30 8.03 46.17
C GLU A 297 16.37 8.70 45.29
N CYS A 298 16.04 9.12 44.06
CA CYS A 298 16.93 9.91 43.22
C CYS A 298 16.65 11.40 43.43
N THR A 299 17.46 12.05 44.27
CA THR A 299 17.43 13.52 44.44
C THR A 299 17.88 14.24 43.18
N ALA A 300 17.37 15.45 42.97
CA ALA A 300 17.53 16.27 41.76
C ALA A 300 18.98 16.69 41.39
N GLU A 301 20.01 16.24 42.12
CA GLU A 301 21.42 16.49 41.80
C GLU A 301 22.06 15.36 40.98
N SER A 302 21.34 14.25 40.73
CA SER A 302 21.85 13.02 40.10
C SER A 302 21.73 12.96 38.57
N HIS A 303 21.85 14.10 37.88
CA HIS A 303 21.59 14.19 36.43
C HIS A 303 22.48 13.31 35.53
N TYR A 304 23.55 12.72 36.07
CA TYR A 304 24.50 11.87 35.35
C TYR A 304 24.64 10.45 35.94
N GLN A 305 23.86 10.10 36.97
CA GLN A 305 24.12 8.87 37.72
C GLN A 305 23.71 7.62 36.94
N ARG A 306 24.65 6.69 36.75
CA ARG A 306 24.45 5.40 36.10
C ARG A 306 24.82 4.23 37.00
N LEU A 307 24.29 3.05 36.69
CA LEU A 307 24.54 1.83 37.46
C LEU A 307 25.73 1.02 36.93
N TYR A 308 26.17 1.29 35.71
CA TYR A 308 27.30 0.60 35.11
C TYR A 308 27.92 1.46 34.01
N PHE A 309 29.18 1.18 33.70
CA PHE A 309 29.91 1.75 32.57
C PHE A 309 30.79 0.68 31.94
N VAL A 310 30.76 0.57 30.62
CA VAL A 310 31.62 -0.33 29.84
C VAL A 310 32.26 0.48 28.74
N ASP A 311 33.58 0.66 28.81
CA ASP A 311 34.31 1.38 27.78
C ASP A 311 34.23 0.68 26.41
N ARG A 312 34.36 1.44 25.32
CA ARG A 312 34.32 0.95 23.93
C ARG A 312 35.40 -0.11 23.67
N SER A 313 36.57 0.01 24.30
CA SER A 313 37.64 -1.00 24.19
C SER A 313 37.42 -2.23 25.07
N LYS A 314 36.36 -2.24 25.89
CA LYS A 314 36.06 -3.28 26.90
C LYS A 314 37.24 -3.52 27.84
N THR A 315 38.03 -2.48 28.13
CA THR A 315 39.16 -2.53 29.06
C THR A 315 38.77 -2.08 30.46
N CYS A 316 37.78 -1.20 30.58
CA CYS A 316 37.23 -0.72 31.84
C CYS A 316 35.76 -1.13 31.95
N ILE A 317 35.43 -1.84 33.03
CA ILE A 317 34.07 -2.30 33.35
C ILE A 317 33.77 -1.93 34.80
N LEU A 318 32.85 -0.99 35.00
CA LEU A 318 32.49 -0.47 36.31
C LEU A 318 31.02 -0.78 36.60
N VAL A 319 30.73 -1.21 37.82
CA VAL A 319 29.35 -1.40 38.33
C VAL A 319 29.20 -0.59 39.61
N ALA A 320 28.21 0.30 39.63
CA ALA A 320 27.86 1.10 40.79
C ALA A 320 26.88 0.37 41.71
N GLU A 321 26.80 0.84 42.95
CA GLU A 321 25.80 0.37 43.92
C GLU A 321 24.38 0.70 43.42
N PRO A 322 23.52 -0.33 43.19
CA PRO A 322 22.15 -0.11 42.75
C PRO A 322 21.23 0.30 43.91
N PRO A 323 20.10 0.96 43.63
CA PRO A 323 19.05 1.20 44.61
C PRO A 323 18.53 -0.10 45.23
N ALA A 324 17.96 -0.01 46.44
CA ALA A 324 17.57 -1.18 47.24
C ALA A 324 16.58 -2.15 46.56
N PHE A 325 15.81 -1.68 45.57
CA PHE A 325 14.85 -2.49 44.83
C PHE A 325 15.45 -3.24 43.62
N LEU A 326 16.70 -2.99 43.25
CA LEU A 326 17.35 -3.60 42.09
C LEU A 326 18.52 -4.49 42.52
N SER A 327 18.55 -5.72 42.00
CA SER A 327 19.62 -6.67 42.31
C SER A 327 20.93 -6.30 41.59
N VAL A 328 22.05 -6.42 42.30
CA VAL A 328 23.41 -6.31 41.72
C VAL A 328 23.61 -7.34 40.60
N PHE A 329 23.01 -8.53 40.73
CA PHE A 329 23.10 -9.58 39.72
C PHE A 329 22.43 -9.18 38.40
N ASP A 330 21.36 -8.38 38.46
CA ASP A 330 20.69 -7.87 37.26
C ASP A 330 21.57 -6.83 36.55
N VAL A 331 22.24 -5.96 37.32
CA VAL A 331 23.20 -4.99 36.76
C VAL A 331 24.39 -5.71 36.12
N ILE A 332 24.94 -6.74 36.78
CA ILE A 332 26.02 -7.56 36.23
C ILE A 332 25.54 -8.31 34.97
N ALA A 333 24.32 -8.83 34.97
CA ALA A 333 23.73 -9.47 33.80
C ALA A 333 23.66 -8.51 32.62
N ILE A 334 23.29 -7.24 32.83
CA ILE A 334 23.32 -6.20 31.79
C ILE A 334 24.74 -6.03 31.25
N VAL A 335 25.74 -5.86 32.13
CA VAL A 335 27.15 -5.69 31.74
C VAL A 335 27.67 -6.88 30.93
N VAL A 336 27.44 -8.10 31.41
CA VAL A 336 27.85 -9.32 30.70
C VAL A 336 27.17 -9.41 29.33
N SER A 337 25.87 -9.12 29.27
CA SER A 337 25.12 -9.09 28.00
C SER A 337 25.71 -8.09 27.02
N GLN A 338 26.12 -6.91 27.49
CA GLN A 338 26.76 -5.89 26.67
C GLN A 338 28.13 -6.31 26.14
N VAL A 339 28.93 -6.98 26.96
CA VAL A 339 30.25 -7.48 26.55
C VAL A 339 30.12 -8.59 25.50
N LEU A 340 29.09 -9.44 25.63
CA LEU A 340 28.73 -10.47 24.66
C LEU A 340 28.09 -9.94 23.38
N GLY A 341 27.79 -8.64 23.29
CA GLY A 341 27.23 -8.00 22.10
C GLY A 341 25.69 -8.07 21.98
N SER A 342 25.00 -8.46 23.05
CA SER A 342 23.53 -8.44 23.09
C SER A 342 23.01 -7.00 23.23
N PRO A 343 22.04 -6.56 22.40
CA PRO A 343 21.38 -5.25 22.53
C PRO A 343 20.45 -5.19 23.75
N THR A 344 19.91 -6.33 24.16
CA THR A 344 19.02 -6.48 25.32
C THR A 344 19.70 -7.27 26.45
N PRO A 345 19.38 -7.00 27.72
CA PRO A 345 19.88 -7.80 28.83
C PRO A 345 19.42 -9.26 28.69
N LEU A 346 20.37 -10.19 28.70
CA LEU A 346 20.10 -11.62 28.71
C LEU A 346 19.54 -12.03 30.06
N PRO A 347 18.65 -13.04 30.13
CA PRO A 347 18.04 -13.52 31.36
C PRO A 347 19.01 -14.40 32.17
N ILE A 348 20.20 -13.87 32.46
CA ILE A 348 21.28 -14.56 33.18
C ILE A 348 21.45 -14.08 34.63
N GLY A 349 20.71 -13.04 35.05
CA GLY A 349 20.74 -12.50 36.42
C GLY A 349 20.48 -13.58 37.48
N SER A 350 19.42 -14.38 37.28
CA SER A 350 19.08 -15.49 38.18
C SER A 350 20.13 -16.62 38.21
N ILE A 351 20.93 -16.76 37.14
CA ILE A 351 21.98 -17.80 37.07
C ILE A 351 23.13 -17.47 38.03
N PHE A 352 23.40 -16.20 38.30
CA PHE A 352 24.41 -15.80 39.30
C PHE A 352 24.04 -16.23 40.73
N VAL A 353 22.75 -16.39 41.03
CA VAL A 353 22.26 -16.81 42.35
C VAL A 353 22.29 -18.34 42.52
N CYS A 354 22.44 -19.10 41.43
CA CYS A 354 22.39 -20.55 41.45
C CYS A 354 23.58 -21.16 42.20
N PRO A 355 23.41 -22.28 42.94
CA PRO A 355 24.53 -22.99 43.53
C PRO A 355 25.49 -23.54 42.45
N GLY A 356 26.78 -23.63 42.79
CA GLY A 356 27.79 -24.08 41.84
C GLY A 356 27.51 -25.48 41.28
N GLY A 357 27.52 -25.62 39.96
CA GLY A 357 27.34 -26.90 39.26
C GLY A 357 25.90 -27.25 38.87
N SER A 358 24.90 -26.45 39.29
CA SER A 358 23.49 -26.65 38.92
C SER A 358 23.00 -25.69 37.83
N GLU A 359 23.84 -24.77 37.36
CA GLU A 359 23.45 -23.68 36.46
C GLU A 359 22.83 -24.20 35.14
N THR A 360 23.43 -25.22 34.53
CA THR A 360 22.92 -25.83 33.29
C THR A 360 21.59 -26.53 33.50
N ALA A 361 21.45 -27.29 34.59
CA ALA A 361 20.21 -27.95 34.96
C ALA A 361 19.08 -26.93 35.21
N ILE A 362 19.39 -25.79 35.82
CA ILE A 362 18.41 -24.73 36.08
C ILE A 362 17.98 -24.03 34.78
N VAL A 363 18.89 -23.78 33.85
CA VAL A 363 18.53 -23.26 32.51
C VAL A 363 17.58 -24.21 31.78
N ASP A 364 17.80 -25.52 31.89
CA ASP A 364 16.94 -26.53 31.29
C ASP A 364 15.57 -26.63 32.00
N ILE A 365 15.53 -26.54 33.34
CA ILE A 365 14.28 -26.55 34.13
C ILE A 365 13.43 -25.31 33.85
N LEU A 366 14.06 -24.13 33.87
CA LEU A 366 13.39 -22.85 33.64
C LEU A 366 12.96 -22.68 32.18
N LYS A 367 13.40 -23.59 31.29
CA LYS A 367 13.19 -23.49 29.85
C LYS A 367 13.47 -22.06 29.38
N LEU A 368 14.64 -21.51 29.74
CA LEU A 368 15.14 -20.25 29.15
C LEU A 368 15.51 -20.43 27.65
N ARG A 369 15.00 -21.52 27.05
CA ARG A 369 14.97 -21.80 25.62
C ARG A 369 13.68 -21.22 25.08
N SER A 370 13.76 -20.41 24.04
CA SER A 370 12.54 -19.96 23.37
C SER A 370 11.82 -21.16 22.73
N ASP A 371 10.51 -21.26 22.98
CA ASP A 371 9.62 -21.95 22.07
C ASP A 371 9.67 -21.23 20.72
N LYS A 372 10.00 -21.97 19.66
CA LYS A 372 10.10 -21.48 18.28
C LYS A 372 8.77 -21.04 17.66
N ASN A 373 7.69 -21.03 18.45
CA ASN A 373 6.36 -20.78 17.96
C ASN A 373 5.91 -19.41 18.44
N GLU A 374 5.50 -18.59 17.49
CA GLU A 374 5.01 -17.22 17.63
C GLU A 374 6.07 -16.15 17.39
N VAL A 375 5.84 -15.37 16.32
CA VAL A 375 6.69 -14.31 15.78
C VAL A 375 7.86 -14.79 14.91
N GLU A 376 7.56 -15.62 13.90
CA GLU A 376 8.09 -15.27 12.59
C GLU A 376 7.61 -13.83 12.33
N ALA A 377 8.50 -12.86 12.54
CA ALA A 377 8.32 -11.50 12.09
C ALA A 377 8.12 -11.59 10.58
N SER A 378 6.85 -11.69 10.17
CA SER A 378 6.42 -11.69 8.78
C SER A 378 7.09 -10.50 8.13
N GLY A 379 8.06 -10.78 7.25
CA GLY A 379 9.03 -9.78 6.82
C GLY A 379 8.35 -8.49 6.39
N GLY A 380 8.57 -7.43 7.17
CA GLY A 380 8.48 -5.99 6.86
C GLY A 380 7.29 -5.43 6.09
N ARG A 381 6.34 -6.21 5.59
CA ARG A 381 5.45 -5.78 4.49
C ARG A 381 4.04 -5.39 4.91
N ASN A 382 3.59 -5.65 6.14
CA ASN A 382 2.17 -5.46 6.54
C ASN A 382 1.97 -4.85 7.95
N ILE A 383 2.88 -4.00 8.44
CA ILE A 383 2.87 -3.52 9.85
C ILE A 383 1.80 -2.44 10.14
N LEU A 384 1.28 -1.77 9.11
CA LEU A 384 0.34 -0.65 9.29
C LEU A 384 -1.12 -1.09 9.40
N THR A 385 -1.51 -2.17 8.73
CA THR A 385 -2.90 -2.60 8.61
C THR A 385 -3.56 -2.83 9.98
N GLY A 386 -4.67 -2.16 10.24
CA GLY A 386 -5.45 -2.26 11.48
C GLY A 386 -5.04 -1.30 12.60
N LYS A 387 -3.89 -0.62 12.49
CA LYS A 387 -3.47 0.41 13.45
C LYS A 387 -4.25 1.70 13.25
N GLU A 388 -4.38 2.48 14.32
CA GLU A 388 -4.93 3.85 14.27
C GLU A 388 -4.02 4.75 13.43
N ILE A 389 -4.63 5.65 12.66
CA ILE A 389 -3.88 6.60 11.83
C ILE A 389 -3.16 7.63 12.70
N VAL A 390 -1.88 7.83 12.39
CA VAL A 390 -1.04 8.82 13.08
C VAL A 390 -1.55 10.24 12.73
N PRO A 391 -1.61 11.19 13.66
CA PRO A 391 -2.13 12.54 13.41
C PRO A 391 -1.53 13.26 12.19
N GLN A 392 -0.26 12.98 11.90
CA GLN A 392 0.47 13.54 10.76
C GLN A 392 -0.08 13.04 9.42
N ASP A 393 -0.48 11.78 9.34
CA ASP A 393 -1.03 11.17 8.13
C ASP A 393 -2.51 11.54 7.95
N THR A 394 -3.24 11.81 9.04
CA THR A 394 -4.62 12.31 9.01
C THR A 394 -4.76 13.58 8.15
N LEU A 395 -3.77 14.47 8.18
CA LEU A 395 -3.75 15.69 7.36
C LEU A 395 -3.68 15.41 5.85
N GLN A 396 -3.22 14.23 5.46
CA GLN A 396 -3.09 13.80 4.06
C GLN A 396 -4.28 12.95 3.61
N VAL A 397 -5.25 12.66 4.48
CA VAL A 397 -6.44 11.87 4.12
C VAL A 397 -7.37 12.69 3.22
N GLN A 398 -7.93 12.03 2.21
CA GLN A 398 -8.80 12.61 1.20
C GLN A 398 -10.04 11.74 1.02
N PHE A 399 -11.21 12.38 1.10
CA PHE A 399 -12.49 11.72 0.91
C PHE A 399 -12.92 11.78 -0.56
N HIS A 400 -12.85 10.65 -1.27
CA HIS A 400 -13.29 10.50 -2.67
C HIS A 400 -14.03 9.17 -2.83
N PRO A 401 -15.33 9.11 -2.48
CA PRO A 401 -16.09 7.85 -2.46
C PRO A 401 -16.33 7.26 -3.86
N LEU A 402 -16.20 8.05 -4.93
CA LEU A 402 -16.38 7.60 -6.31
C LEU A 402 -15.08 7.21 -7.00
N ARG A 403 -13.94 7.33 -6.31
CA ARG A 403 -12.62 7.12 -6.93
C ARG A 403 -12.30 5.63 -7.01
N PRO A 404 -11.87 5.08 -8.17
CA PRO A 404 -11.37 3.72 -8.23
C PRO A 404 -10.13 3.51 -7.34
N PHE A 405 -9.93 2.28 -6.87
CA PHE A 405 -8.77 1.87 -6.08
C PHE A 405 -7.96 0.83 -6.83
N TYR A 406 -6.66 0.77 -6.58
CA TYR A 406 -5.78 -0.23 -7.18
C TYR A 406 -5.29 -1.25 -6.15
N ALA A 407 -4.92 -2.44 -6.62
CA ALA A 407 -4.42 -3.52 -5.79
C ALA A 407 -3.11 -3.12 -5.07
N GLY A 408 -3.09 -3.29 -3.76
CA GLY A 408 -1.99 -2.90 -2.88
C GLY A 408 -2.01 -1.45 -2.39
N GLU A 409 -3.04 -0.66 -2.73
CA GLU A 409 -3.19 0.70 -2.19
C GLU A 409 -3.46 0.67 -0.68
N ILE A 410 -2.66 1.42 0.09
CA ILE A 410 -2.90 1.68 1.51
C ILE A 410 -3.96 2.79 1.60
N VAL A 411 -5.02 2.51 2.34
CA VAL A 411 -6.18 3.41 2.52
C VAL A 411 -6.43 3.65 4.00
N ALA A 412 -7.13 4.73 4.29
CA ALA A 412 -7.71 5.00 5.59
C ALA A 412 -9.14 4.48 5.60
N TRP A 413 -9.59 3.81 6.66
CA TRP A 413 -10.98 3.38 6.76
C TRP A 413 -11.57 3.70 8.13
N ARG A 414 -12.89 3.84 8.17
CA ARG A 414 -13.68 4.14 9.36
C ARG A 414 -14.62 2.98 9.68
N SER A 415 -14.68 2.59 10.95
CA SER A 415 -15.71 1.65 11.44
C SER A 415 -17.03 2.39 11.70
N GLN A 416 -18.16 1.69 11.57
CA GLN A 416 -19.51 2.21 11.80
C GLN A 416 -19.71 2.84 13.19
N ASN A 417 -18.84 2.50 14.16
CA ASN A 417 -18.89 3.01 15.54
C ASN A 417 -18.05 4.28 15.79
N GLY A 418 -17.52 4.93 14.76
CA GLY A 418 -17.39 6.39 14.76
C GLY A 418 -16.06 7.07 15.10
N GLU A 419 -15.15 6.59 15.96
CA GLU A 419 -14.19 7.58 16.51
C GLU A 419 -12.81 7.71 15.85
N LYS A 420 -12.25 6.65 15.25
CA LYS A 420 -10.86 6.73 14.75
C LYS A 420 -10.66 6.03 13.42
N LEU A 421 -9.93 6.72 12.54
CA LEU A 421 -9.49 6.15 11.27
C LEU A 421 -8.39 5.12 11.52
N LYS A 422 -8.45 4.03 10.77
CA LYS A 422 -7.44 2.96 10.79
C LYS A 422 -6.85 2.77 9.41
N TYR A 423 -5.61 2.29 9.34
CA TYR A 423 -5.03 1.89 8.06
C TYR A 423 -5.66 0.58 7.57
N GLY A 424 -5.86 0.49 6.26
CA GLY A 424 -6.29 -0.71 5.55
C GLY A 424 -5.54 -0.84 4.23
N ARG A 425 -5.68 -1.98 3.58
CA ARG A 425 -5.06 -2.24 2.27
C ARG A 425 -6.08 -2.80 1.29
N VAL A 426 -6.05 -2.33 0.06
CA VAL A 426 -6.93 -2.82 -1.00
C VAL A 426 -6.30 -4.07 -1.64
N PRO A 427 -6.97 -5.24 -1.64
CA PRO A 427 -6.38 -6.48 -2.13
C PRO A 427 -6.43 -6.62 -3.67
N GLU A 428 -7.41 -6.01 -4.33
CA GLU A 428 -7.67 -6.15 -5.77
C GLU A 428 -8.03 -4.80 -6.40
N ASP A 429 -7.91 -4.68 -7.73
CA ASP A 429 -8.35 -3.48 -8.45
C ASP A 429 -9.87 -3.33 -8.36
N VAL A 430 -10.34 -2.13 -8.03
CA VAL A 430 -11.78 -1.83 -7.85
C VAL A 430 -12.18 -0.57 -8.59
N ARG A 431 -13.22 -0.68 -9.43
CA ARG A 431 -13.77 0.46 -10.19
C ARG A 431 -15.29 0.52 -10.07
N PRO A 432 -15.88 1.70 -9.83
CA PRO A 432 -17.33 1.87 -9.86
C PRO A 432 -17.89 1.68 -11.27
N SER A 433 -19.09 1.08 -11.35
CA SER A 433 -19.87 1.06 -12.59
C SER A 433 -20.38 2.47 -12.93
N ALA A 434 -20.55 2.76 -14.23
CA ALA A 434 -21.02 4.07 -14.69
C ALA A 434 -22.38 4.43 -14.06
N GLY A 435 -22.43 5.57 -13.35
CA GLY A 435 -23.64 6.05 -12.67
C GLY A 435 -23.90 5.45 -11.29
N GLN A 436 -23.01 4.61 -10.75
CA GLN A 436 -23.10 4.10 -9.38
C GLN A 436 -22.54 5.13 -8.37
N ALA A 437 -23.38 5.56 -7.41
CA ALA A 437 -23.01 6.57 -6.43
C ALA A 437 -22.11 6.05 -5.30
N LEU A 438 -22.30 4.80 -4.87
CA LEU A 438 -21.48 4.12 -3.86
C LEU A 438 -21.38 2.64 -4.22
N TYR A 439 -20.24 2.04 -3.94
CA TYR A 439 -19.99 0.61 -4.16
C TYR A 439 -19.32 -0.02 -2.94
N ARG A 440 -19.42 -1.35 -2.86
CA ARG A 440 -18.77 -2.18 -1.85
C ARG A 440 -17.57 -2.90 -2.41
N PHE A 441 -16.49 -2.95 -1.64
CA PHE A 441 -15.32 -3.73 -1.99
C PHE A 441 -14.59 -4.21 -0.75
N LYS A 442 -13.75 -5.22 -0.94
CA LYS A 442 -12.98 -5.82 0.14
C LYS A 442 -11.80 -4.92 0.50
N VAL A 443 -11.60 -4.70 1.79
CA VAL A 443 -10.42 -4.02 2.34
C VAL A 443 -9.81 -4.94 3.40
N GLU A 444 -8.51 -5.15 3.32
CA GLU A 444 -7.73 -5.81 4.36
C GLU A 444 -7.66 -4.88 5.57
N THR A 445 -8.31 -5.28 6.66
CA THR A 445 -8.47 -4.48 7.90
C THR A 445 -7.49 -4.88 8.99
N LEU A 446 -7.11 -6.17 9.01
CA LEU A 446 -6.02 -6.73 9.81
C LEU A 446 -5.17 -7.63 8.89
N PRO A 447 -3.90 -7.89 9.22
CA PRO A 447 -3.04 -8.74 8.40
C PRO A 447 -3.70 -10.09 8.08
N GLY A 448 -4.03 -10.32 6.81
CA GLY A 448 -4.72 -11.54 6.35
C GLY A 448 -6.25 -11.55 6.49
N GLU A 449 -6.87 -10.56 7.13
CA GLU A 449 -8.33 -10.46 7.29
C GLU A 449 -8.93 -9.38 6.40
N THR A 450 -9.83 -9.77 5.50
CA THR A 450 -10.52 -8.85 4.58
C THR A 450 -11.99 -8.69 4.96
N GLN A 451 -12.48 -7.45 4.93
CA GLN A 451 -13.86 -7.10 5.23
C GLN A 451 -14.47 -6.28 4.08
N PRO A 452 -15.74 -6.51 3.71
CA PRO A 452 -16.43 -5.68 2.72
C PRO A 452 -16.81 -4.33 3.35
N LEU A 453 -16.24 -3.24 2.83
CA LEU A 453 -16.53 -1.88 3.26
C LEU A 453 -17.23 -1.10 2.16
N LEU A 454 -18.00 -0.09 2.57
CA LEU A 454 -18.55 0.90 1.64
C LEU A 454 -17.46 1.88 1.22
N SER A 455 -17.48 2.29 -0.04
CA SER A 455 -16.60 3.35 -0.56
C SER A 455 -16.68 4.68 0.22
N SER A 456 -17.80 4.99 0.89
CA SER A 456 -17.92 6.14 1.81
C SER A 456 -17.16 5.96 3.13
N GLN A 457 -16.81 4.73 3.50
CA GLN A 457 -16.06 4.41 4.72
C GLN A 457 -14.55 4.35 4.45
N VAL A 458 -14.14 4.46 3.19
CA VAL A 458 -12.75 4.37 2.75
C VAL A 458 -12.29 5.72 2.23
N LEU A 459 -11.15 6.19 2.74
CA LEU A 459 -10.51 7.43 2.36
C LEU A 459 -9.13 7.12 1.78
N SER A 460 -8.75 7.89 0.76
CA SER A 460 -7.45 7.75 0.10
C SER A 460 -6.43 8.74 0.67
N PHE A 461 -5.14 8.50 0.48
CA PHE A 461 -4.11 9.48 0.84
C PHE A 461 -3.80 10.39 -0.35
N ARG A 462 -3.75 11.70 -0.12
CA ARG A 462 -3.35 12.69 -1.13
C ARG A 462 -1.90 12.41 -1.54
N SER A 463 -1.68 12.28 -2.83
CA SER A 463 -0.33 12.28 -3.40
C SER A 463 -0.09 13.65 -3.99
N THR A 464 0.87 14.36 -3.42
CA THR A 464 1.23 15.72 -3.82
C THR A 464 2.28 15.72 -4.95
N SER A 465 2.46 14.58 -5.65
CA SER A 465 3.44 14.48 -6.73
C SER A 465 2.95 15.21 -7.98
N MET A 466 3.57 16.36 -8.23
CA MET A 466 3.55 17.19 -9.44
C MET A 466 2.33 18.11 -9.61
N GLY A 467 2.57 19.41 -9.37
CA GLY A 467 1.69 20.51 -9.80
C GLY A 467 0.45 20.71 -8.95
N ASN A 468 0.58 21.45 -7.85
CA ASN A 468 -0.56 22.15 -7.27
C ASN A 468 -0.98 23.25 -8.27
N ASP A 469 -2.15 23.10 -8.88
CA ASP A 469 -3.08 24.18 -9.21
C ASP A 469 -4.46 23.56 -9.46
N THR A 470 -5.09 23.09 -8.39
CA THR A 470 -6.55 23.01 -8.34
C THR A 470 -7.01 24.05 -7.34
N THR A 471 -6.98 25.31 -7.80
CA THR A 471 -7.78 26.38 -7.25
C THR A 471 -9.21 25.86 -7.15
N VAL A 472 -9.76 25.89 -5.94
CA VAL A 472 -11.18 25.66 -5.69
C VAL A 472 -11.94 26.72 -6.49
N MET A 473 -12.43 26.36 -7.67
CA MET A 473 -13.41 27.17 -8.39
C MET A 473 -14.73 27.02 -7.61
N LEU A 474 -14.91 27.89 -6.62
CA LEU A 474 -16.24 28.25 -6.16
C LEU A 474 -16.96 28.86 -7.36
N LEU A 475 -17.88 28.11 -7.96
CA LEU A 475 -18.80 28.66 -8.93
C LEU A 475 -19.76 29.57 -8.17
N ASP A 476 -19.56 30.88 -8.37
CA ASP A 476 -20.41 31.96 -7.93
C ASP A 476 -21.78 31.83 -8.62
N ASP A 477 -22.82 31.98 -7.82
CA ASP A 477 -24.22 31.75 -8.17
C ASP A 477 -24.80 33.07 -8.70
N GLY A 478 -25.05 33.16 -10.00
CA GLY A 478 -25.63 34.38 -10.56
C GLY A 478 -25.79 34.39 -12.08
N HIS A 479 -27.06 34.46 -12.50
CA HIS A 479 -27.58 35.00 -13.78
C HIS A 479 -28.32 34.02 -14.71
N THR A 480 -29.63 33.95 -14.46
CA THR A 480 -30.75 34.14 -15.42
C THR A 480 -30.70 33.45 -16.78
N ALA A 481 -31.59 32.47 -16.92
CA ALA A 481 -32.01 31.84 -18.16
C ALA A 481 -32.56 32.85 -19.19
N HIS A 482 -32.10 32.72 -20.44
CA HIS A 482 -32.85 33.13 -21.63
C HIS A 482 -32.64 32.12 -22.76
N SER A 483 -33.74 31.88 -23.48
CA SER A 483 -34.00 30.85 -24.49
C SER A 483 -33.41 31.15 -25.88
N MET A 484 -33.63 30.20 -26.81
CA MET A 484 -33.44 30.19 -28.29
C MET A 484 -32.09 29.59 -28.75
N ASP A 485 -31.98 28.75 -29.78
CA ASP A 485 -32.95 28.20 -30.75
C ASP A 485 -32.35 26.96 -31.44
N HIS A 486 -33.25 26.16 -32.03
CA HIS A 486 -32.96 25.00 -32.88
C HIS A 486 -32.18 25.36 -34.17
N VAL A 487 -31.20 24.53 -34.55
CA VAL A 487 -30.85 24.27 -35.96
C VAL A 487 -30.49 22.80 -36.15
N GLU A 488 -31.21 22.16 -37.08
CA GLU A 488 -31.10 20.77 -37.54
C GLU A 488 -29.89 20.53 -38.46
N VAL A 489 -29.29 19.34 -38.41
CA VAL A 489 -28.43 18.78 -39.48
C VAL A 489 -28.71 17.27 -39.61
N PRO A 490 -28.75 16.71 -40.85
CA PRO A 490 -29.71 15.69 -41.22
C PRO A 490 -29.19 14.24 -41.20
N GLU A 491 -30.16 13.34 -41.12
CA GLU A 491 -30.02 11.90 -41.25
C GLU A 491 -29.55 11.48 -42.64
N ASN A 492 -28.55 10.59 -42.70
CA ASN A 492 -28.42 9.66 -43.81
C ASN A 492 -28.05 8.27 -43.29
N SER A 493 -29.00 7.36 -43.42
CA SER A 493 -28.96 5.99 -42.91
C SER A 493 -28.07 5.08 -43.75
N GLY A 494 -27.02 4.53 -43.15
CA GLY A 494 -26.27 3.37 -43.64
C GLY A 494 -26.51 2.17 -42.74
N ARG A 495 -27.48 1.32 -43.10
CA ARG A 495 -27.92 0.14 -42.35
C ARG A 495 -26.89 -1.00 -42.42
N VAL A 496 -26.04 -1.15 -41.41
CA VAL A 496 -25.23 -2.37 -41.20
C VAL A 496 -25.84 -3.19 -40.06
N LYS A 497 -26.18 -4.45 -40.37
CA LYS A 497 -26.82 -5.43 -39.49
C LYS A 497 -25.91 -5.77 -38.30
N ALA A 498 -26.27 -5.34 -37.08
CA ALA A 498 -25.72 -5.87 -35.85
C ALA A 498 -26.31 -7.27 -35.57
N ARG A 499 -25.45 -8.28 -35.57
CA ARG A 499 -25.74 -9.62 -35.07
C ARG A 499 -25.58 -9.62 -33.54
N SER A 500 -26.66 -9.92 -32.83
CA SER A 500 -26.72 -10.58 -31.52
C SER A 500 -25.62 -10.24 -30.50
N SER A 501 -25.80 -9.15 -29.77
CA SER A 501 -25.12 -8.91 -28.48
C SER A 501 -25.89 -9.62 -27.36
N GLN A 502 -25.68 -10.93 -27.23
CA GLN A 502 -26.19 -11.75 -26.12
C GLN A 502 -25.07 -12.23 -25.17
N LEU A 503 -23.90 -11.60 -25.24
CA LEU A 503 -22.79 -11.74 -24.31
C LEU A 503 -22.40 -10.33 -23.86
N HIS A 504 -22.94 -9.86 -22.73
CA HIS A 504 -22.36 -8.82 -21.83
C HIS A 504 -23.39 -8.47 -20.72
N ARG A 505 -23.89 -9.46 -19.98
CA ARG A 505 -24.65 -9.22 -18.74
C ARG A 505 -23.92 -9.70 -17.47
N GLY A 506 -22.72 -10.25 -17.61
CA GLY A 506 -21.98 -10.93 -16.54
C GLY A 506 -21.02 -10.07 -15.71
N ASN A 507 -20.60 -8.89 -16.20
CA ASN A 507 -19.56 -8.10 -15.51
C ASN A 507 -20.08 -6.89 -14.72
N GLU A 508 -21.34 -6.48 -14.87
CA GLU A 508 -21.87 -5.28 -14.19
C GLU A 508 -22.24 -5.48 -12.70
N LEU A 509 -22.08 -6.69 -12.16
CA LEU A 509 -22.48 -7.05 -10.78
C LEU A 509 -21.30 -7.48 -9.87
N GLN A 510 -20.05 -7.14 -10.19
CA GLN A 510 -18.90 -7.54 -9.34
C GLN A 510 -18.86 -6.81 -7.98
N TYR A 511 -19.38 -5.58 -7.90
CA TYR A 511 -19.40 -4.78 -6.66
C TYR A 511 -20.86 -4.52 -6.25
N GLY A 512 -21.41 -5.39 -5.38
CA GLY A 512 -22.84 -5.51 -5.09
C GLY A 512 -23.63 -4.19 -4.91
N ARG A 513 -24.91 -4.22 -5.30
CA ARG A 513 -25.85 -3.08 -5.26
C ARG A 513 -25.99 -2.56 -3.82
N VAL A 514 -25.77 -1.27 -3.61
CA VAL A 514 -25.98 -0.59 -2.33
C VAL A 514 -27.47 -0.28 -2.18
N SER A 515 -28.06 -0.58 -1.03
CA SER A 515 -29.49 -0.31 -0.82
C SER A 515 -29.76 1.18 -0.60
N ALA A 516 -30.99 1.63 -0.89
CA ALA A 516 -31.39 3.02 -0.66
C ALA A 516 -31.21 3.46 0.81
N ALA A 517 -31.42 2.54 1.76
CA ALA A 517 -31.21 2.82 3.19
C ALA A 517 -29.74 3.08 3.52
N GLU A 518 -28.84 2.26 2.99
CA GLU A 518 -27.39 2.40 3.21
C GLU A 518 -26.82 3.62 2.50
N LEU A 519 -27.37 3.98 1.34
CA LEU A 519 -27.00 5.20 0.63
C LEU A 519 -27.38 6.44 1.44
N VAL A 520 -28.59 6.47 2.00
CA VAL A 520 -29.05 7.56 2.88
C VAL A 520 -28.20 7.64 4.15
N GLN A 521 -27.89 6.50 4.76
CA GLN A 521 -27.01 6.42 5.93
C GLN A 521 -25.61 6.95 5.62
N ALA A 522 -25.01 6.56 4.49
CA ALA A 522 -23.71 7.07 4.07
C ALA A 522 -23.76 8.58 3.81
N VAL A 523 -24.84 9.10 3.22
CA VAL A 523 -25.04 10.54 3.02
C VAL A 523 -25.13 11.28 4.35
N ASP A 524 -25.85 10.74 5.33
CA ASP A 524 -25.93 11.33 6.67
C ASP A 524 -24.58 11.31 7.40
N GLU A 525 -23.81 10.22 7.30
CA GLU A 525 -22.45 10.14 7.85
C GLU A 525 -21.50 11.15 7.19
N MET A 526 -21.62 11.35 5.87
CA MET A 526 -20.84 12.34 5.12
C MET A 526 -21.19 13.77 5.54
N LEU A 527 -22.48 14.09 5.65
CA LEU A 527 -22.94 15.43 6.06
C LEU A 527 -22.60 15.71 7.52
N SER A 528 -22.74 14.71 8.39
CA SER A 528 -22.41 14.81 9.83
C SER A 528 -20.93 15.11 10.04
N ALA A 529 -20.05 14.59 9.19
CA ALA A 529 -18.62 14.91 9.23
C ALA A 529 -18.31 16.39 8.93
N VAL A 530 -19.23 17.10 8.27
CA VAL A 530 -19.16 18.55 7.97
C VAL A 530 -20.00 19.37 8.97
N GLY A 531 -20.57 18.73 10.00
CA GLY A 531 -21.42 19.38 11.00
C GLY A 531 -22.87 19.61 10.55
N ILE A 532 -23.30 18.95 9.47
CA ILE A 532 -24.67 19.03 8.95
C ILE A 532 -25.38 17.71 9.26
N HIS A 533 -26.42 17.76 10.08
CA HIS A 533 -27.24 16.58 10.39
C HIS A 533 -28.54 16.60 9.59
N MET A 534 -28.92 15.46 9.01
CA MET A 534 -30.24 15.33 8.39
C MET A 534 -31.26 14.94 9.45
N ASP A 535 -32.40 15.62 9.46
CA ASP A 535 -33.52 15.18 10.28
C ASP A 535 -34.09 13.85 9.74
N ALA A 536 -34.74 13.09 10.62
CA ALA A 536 -35.29 11.77 10.29
C ALA A 536 -36.33 11.84 9.14
N GLU A 537 -37.02 12.98 9.02
CA GLU A 537 -38.00 13.21 7.95
C GLU A 537 -37.32 13.33 6.58
N LYS A 538 -36.26 14.13 6.46
CA LYS A 538 -35.50 14.25 5.21
C LYS A 538 -34.79 12.96 4.85
N GLN A 539 -34.29 12.20 5.83
CA GLN A 539 -33.73 10.87 5.59
C GLN A 539 -34.79 9.92 4.99
N SER A 540 -36.00 9.89 5.57
CA SER A 540 -37.11 9.07 5.05
C SER A 540 -37.57 9.51 3.65
N LEU A 541 -37.63 10.83 3.41
CA LEU A 541 -37.96 11.37 2.09
C LEU A 541 -36.93 10.97 1.05
N LEU A 542 -35.64 11.16 1.34
CA LEU A 542 -34.56 10.79 0.43
C LEU A 542 -34.58 9.28 0.12
N GLN A 543 -34.78 8.45 1.14
CA GLN A 543 -34.91 7.00 0.96
C GLN A 543 -36.07 6.65 0.01
N LYS A 544 -37.25 7.25 0.20
CA LYS A 544 -38.42 7.04 -0.67
C LYS A 544 -38.18 7.54 -2.09
N THR A 545 -37.53 8.69 -2.25
CA THR A 545 -37.22 9.24 -3.58
C THR A 545 -36.28 8.31 -4.34
N VAL A 546 -35.22 7.80 -3.70
CA VAL A 546 -34.27 6.87 -4.33
C VAL A 546 -34.95 5.55 -4.71
N THR A 547 -35.77 4.97 -3.82
CA THR A 547 -36.49 3.72 -4.16
C THR A 547 -37.48 3.91 -5.30
N LEU A 548 -38.19 5.04 -5.35
CA LEU A 548 -39.10 5.36 -6.46
C LEU A 548 -38.33 5.56 -7.77
N GLN A 549 -37.16 6.20 -7.75
CA GLN A 549 -36.31 6.35 -8.92
C GLN A 549 -35.83 5.00 -9.46
N GLU A 550 -35.43 4.08 -8.58
CA GLU A 550 -35.05 2.71 -8.99
C GLU A 550 -36.24 1.96 -9.62
N GLN A 551 -37.42 2.00 -8.99
CA GLN A 551 -38.63 1.38 -9.52
C GLN A 551 -39.04 1.97 -10.87
N LEU A 552 -38.89 3.28 -11.05
CA LEU A 552 -39.20 3.97 -12.30
C LEU A 552 -38.23 3.53 -13.41
N LYS A 553 -36.93 3.41 -13.12
CA LYS A 553 -35.93 2.92 -14.07
C LYS A 553 -36.21 1.47 -14.47
N ASP A 554 -36.50 0.60 -13.49
CA ASP A 554 -36.84 -0.80 -13.76
C ASP A 554 -38.11 -0.90 -14.63
N SER A 555 -39.14 -0.12 -14.31
CA SER A 555 -40.39 -0.04 -15.09
C SER A 555 -40.15 0.47 -16.52
N GLN A 556 -39.30 1.49 -16.70
CA GLN A 556 -38.93 1.99 -18.03
C GLN A 556 -38.21 0.93 -18.86
N THR A 557 -37.27 0.18 -18.26
CA THR A 557 -36.57 -0.90 -18.98
C THR A 557 -37.52 -2.03 -19.37
N ALA A 558 -38.46 -2.41 -18.50
CA ALA A 558 -39.48 -3.39 -18.82
C ALA A 558 -40.39 -2.92 -19.96
N LEU A 559 -40.81 -1.65 -19.94
CA LEU A 559 -41.62 -1.06 -21.01
C LEU A 559 -40.90 -1.07 -22.36
N LEU A 560 -39.61 -0.73 -22.40
CA LEU A 560 -38.81 -0.78 -23.63
C LEU A 560 -38.72 -2.19 -24.20
N LEU A 561 -38.49 -3.20 -23.36
CA LEU A 561 -38.46 -4.60 -23.78
C LEU A 561 -39.81 -5.07 -24.32
N GLU A 562 -40.92 -4.68 -23.69
CA GLU A 562 -42.25 -4.99 -24.19
C GLU A 562 -42.57 -4.26 -25.50
N GLN A 563 -42.09 -3.02 -25.67
CA GLN A 563 -42.22 -2.28 -26.94
C GLN A 563 -41.45 -2.98 -28.07
N GLU A 564 -40.21 -3.42 -27.81
CA GLU A 564 -39.44 -4.19 -28.81
C GLU A 564 -40.15 -5.49 -29.21
N LYS A 565 -40.72 -6.21 -28.23
CA LYS A 565 -41.51 -7.42 -28.52
C LYS A 565 -42.76 -7.09 -29.34
N ALA A 566 -43.48 -6.03 -29.02
CA ALA A 566 -44.65 -5.60 -29.76
C ALA A 566 -44.28 -5.23 -31.21
N ASP A 567 -43.17 -4.53 -31.42
CA ASP A 567 -42.68 -4.15 -32.75
C ASP A 567 -42.27 -5.37 -33.58
N LEU A 568 -41.66 -6.39 -32.96
CA LEU A 568 -41.34 -7.66 -33.63
C LEU A 568 -42.61 -8.42 -34.01
N ALA A 569 -43.56 -8.55 -33.08
CA ALA A 569 -44.85 -9.20 -33.34
C ALA A 569 -45.65 -8.48 -34.44
N ALA A 570 -45.60 -7.15 -34.49
CA ALA A 570 -46.22 -6.35 -35.54
C ALA A 570 -45.58 -6.64 -36.91
N LYS A 571 -44.25 -6.66 -36.99
CA LYS A 571 -43.53 -7.01 -38.23
C LYS A 571 -43.84 -8.43 -38.70
N GLU A 572 -43.90 -9.39 -37.78
CA GLU A 572 -44.30 -10.78 -38.09
C GLU A 572 -45.73 -10.83 -38.63
N ALA A 573 -46.68 -10.16 -37.98
CA ALA A 573 -48.06 -10.08 -38.43
C ALA A 573 -48.18 -9.46 -39.83
N ASP A 574 -47.42 -8.40 -40.12
CA ASP A 574 -47.42 -7.75 -41.44
C ASP A 574 -46.79 -8.64 -42.51
N THR A 575 -45.71 -9.36 -42.21
CA THR A 575 -45.11 -10.33 -43.15
C THR A 575 -46.06 -11.49 -43.44
N ALA A 576 -46.78 -12.00 -42.42
CA ALA A 576 -47.79 -13.03 -42.59
C ALA A 576 -48.95 -12.52 -43.44
N LYS A 577 -49.46 -11.31 -43.19
CA LYS A 577 -50.50 -10.67 -44.03
C LYS A 577 -50.03 -10.54 -45.48
N ALA A 578 -48.82 -10.04 -45.71
CA ALA A 578 -48.26 -9.86 -47.05
C ALA A 578 -48.07 -11.18 -47.83
N ALA A 579 -47.85 -12.30 -47.13
CA ALA A 579 -47.77 -13.62 -47.75
C ALA A 579 -49.11 -14.08 -48.36
N TRP A 580 -50.24 -13.60 -47.83
CA TRP A 580 -51.58 -13.95 -48.29
C TRP A 580 -52.16 -12.98 -49.32
N VAL A 581 -51.43 -11.96 -49.75
CA VAL A 581 -51.85 -11.04 -50.81
C VAL A 581 -51.36 -11.52 -52.18
N CYS A 582 -52.24 -11.53 -53.17
CA CYS A 582 -51.92 -11.97 -54.53
C CYS A 582 -50.81 -11.10 -55.13
N ARG A 583 -49.68 -11.73 -55.47
CA ARG A 583 -48.50 -11.03 -56.01
C ARG A 583 -48.66 -10.48 -57.43
N VAL A 584 -49.79 -10.76 -58.10
CA VAL A 584 -50.09 -10.26 -59.44
C VAL A 584 -50.90 -8.96 -59.40
N CYS A 585 -51.96 -8.88 -58.58
CA CYS A 585 -52.75 -7.66 -58.46
C CYS A 585 -52.44 -6.81 -57.23
N LEU A 586 -51.67 -7.35 -56.27
CA LEU A 586 -51.28 -6.70 -55.01
C LEU A 586 -52.46 -6.18 -54.16
N THR A 587 -53.68 -6.64 -54.45
CA THR A 587 -54.92 -6.08 -53.87
C THR A 587 -55.78 -7.14 -53.21
N ALA A 588 -55.98 -8.30 -53.86
CA ALA A 588 -56.87 -9.35 -53.37
C ALA A 588 -56.09 -10.47 -52.68
N GLU A 589 -56.71 -11.11 -51.69
CA GLU A 589 -56.13 -12.28 -51.00
C GLU A 589 -56.03 -13.49 -51.94
N VAL A 590 -55.03 -14.35 -51.70
CA VAL A 590 -54.86 -15.59 -52.46
C VAL A 590 -55.84 -16.66 -51.95
N ASP A 591 -56.68 -17.16 -52.85
CA ASP A 591 -57.70 -18.18 -52.56
C ASP A 591 -57.69 -19.33 -53.59
N MET A 592 -56.77 -19.30 -54.56
CA MET A 592 -56.66 -20.29 -55.62
C MET A 592 -55.22 -20.78 -55.79
N THR A 593 -55.03 -22.09 -55.97
CA THR A 593 -53.76 -22.74 -56.29
C THR A 593 -53.75 -23.24 -57.73
N LEU A 594 -52.63 -23.03 -58.43
CA LEU A 594 -52.40 -23.48 -59.81
C LEU A 594 -51.81 -24.90 -59.84
N VAL A 595 -52.50 -25.85 -60.48
CA VAL A 595 -52.06 -27.25 -60.61
C VAL A 595 -51.32 -27.44 -61.94
N PRO A 596 -50.18 -28.18 -61.99
CA PRO A 596 -49.56 -28.95 -60.89
C PRO A 596 -48.57 -28.19 -60.02
N CYS A 597 -48.23 -26.94 -60.35
CA CYS A 597 -47.07 -26.25 -59.77
C CYS A 597 -47.24 -25.72 -58.33
N GLY A 598 -48.44 -25.72 -57.77
CA GLY A 598 -48.68 -25.33 -56.37
C GLY A 598 -48.64 -23.84 -56.06
N HIS A 599 -48.37 -22.96 -57.04
CA HIS A 599 -48.34 -21.51 -56.81
C HIS A 599 -49.75 -20.94 -56.59
N VAL A 600 -49.86 -19.95 -55.70
CA VAL A 600 -51.14 -19.37 -55.27
C VAL A 600 -51.39 -18.00 -55.89
N LEU A 601 -52.65 -17.72 -56.25
CA LEU A 601 -53.14 -16.45 -56.79
C LEU A 601 -54.54 -16.16 -56.25
N CYS A 602 -55.01 -14.92 -56.39
CA CYS A 602 -56.44 -14.64 -56.21
C CYS A 602 -57.26 -15.16 -57.39
N ARG A 603 -58.55 -15.42 -57.17
CA ARG A 603 -59.51 -15.89 -58.17
C ARG A 603 -59.50 -15.09 -59.47
N ARG A 604 -59.38 -13.76 -59.39
CA ARG A 604 -59.36 -12.90 -60.59
C ARG A 604 -58.11 -13.11 -61.44
N CYS A 605 -56.94 -13.20 -60.81
CA CYS A 605 -55.67 -13.38 -61.50
C CYS A 605 -55.48 -14.81 -61.99
N SER A 606 -55.96 -15.82 -61.24
CA SER A 606 -55.88 -17.22 -61.66
C SER A 606 -56.71 -17.51 -62.91
N SER A 607 -57.87 -16.86 -63.07
CA SER A 607 -58.74 -17.04 -64.24
C SER A 607 -58.20 -16.35 -65.51
N ALA A 608 -57.25 -15.43 -65.37
CA ALA A 608 -56.71 -14.64 -66.49
C ALA A 608 -55.41 -15.21 -67.08
N VAL A 609 -54.91 -16.35 -66.57
CA VAL A 609 -53.61 -16.91 -66.94
C VAL A 609 -53.72 -18.38 -67.36
N SER A 610 -53.11 -18.74 -68.48
CA SER A 610 -52.99 -20.13 -68.95
C SER A 610 -51.67 -20.80 -68.55
N ARG A 611 -50.67 -19.98 -68.16
CA ARG A 611 -49.36 -20.41 -67.63
C ARG A 611 -49.08 -19.69 -66.32
N CYS A 612 -48.47 -20.37 -65.36
CA CYS A 612 -48.14 -19.79 -64.06
C CYS A 612 -47.21 -18.58 -64.21
N PRO A 613 -47.55 -17.39 -63.66
CA PRO A 613 -46.70 -16.20 -63.75
C PRO A 613 -45.33 -16.36 -63.07
N PHE A 614 -45.21 -17.28 -62.10
CA PHE A 614 -43.99 -17.47 -61.31
C PHE A 614 -43.04 -18.51 -61.92
N CYS A 615 -43.55 -19.66 -62.34
CA CYS A 615 -42.73 -20.77 -62.85
C CYS A 615 -42.97 -21.12 -64.32
N ARG A 616 -43.90 -20.43 -64.99
CA ARG A 616 -44.21 -20.57 -66.43
C ARG A 616 -44.72 -21.96 -66.88
N LEU A 617 -45.00 -22.87 -65.94
CA LEU A 617 -45.65 -24.15 -66.20
C LEU A 617 -47.10 -23.92 -66.69
N GLN A 618 -47.57 -24.79 -67.58
CA GLN A 618 -48.96 -24.78 -68.06
C GLN A 618 -49.92 -25.10 -66.91
N VAL A 619 -50.96 -24.28 -66.73
CA VAL A 619 -52.00 -24.51 -65.72
C VAL A 619 -52.99 -25.54 -66.26
N SER A 620 -53.09 -26.70 -65.61
CA SER A 620 -54.06 -27.74 -66.00
C SER A 620 -55.43 -27.51 -65.38
N ARG A 621 -55.46 -27.07 -64.12
CA ARG A 621 -56.67 -26.64 -63.39
C ARG A 621 -56.30 -25.72 -62.24
N THR A 622 -57.27 -24.95 -61.75
CA THR A 622 -57.14 -24.11 -60.56
C THR A 622 -58.01 -24.68 -59.44
N MET A 623 -57.46 -24.86 -58.24
CA MET A 623 -58.19 -25.39 -57.08
C MET A 623 -58.32 -24.32 -56.01
N ARG A 624 -59.49 -24.23 -55.36
CA ARG A 624 -59.70 -23.29 -54.27
C ARG A 624 -58.97 -23.79 -53.02
N ILE A 625 -58.28 -22.88 -52.35
CA ILE A 625 -57.66 -23.11 -51.05
C ILE A 625 -58.32 -22.24 -49.99
N PHE A 626 -58.36 -22.75 -48.78
CA PHE A 626 -58.89 -22.04 -47.62
C PHE A 626 -57.74 -21.75 -46.66
N ARG A 627 -57.80 -20.58 -46.03
CA ARG A 627 -56.86 -20.23 -44.96
C ARG A 627 -57.09 -21.19 -43.79
N PRO A 628 -56.03 -21.77 -43.20
CA PRO A 628 -56.13 -22.56 -41.98
C PRO A 628 -56.56 -21.71 -40.78
#